data_AF-A0A671Y790-F1
#
_entry.id   AF-A0A671Y790-F1
#
_cell.length_a   1.000
_cell.length_b   1.000
_cell.length_c   1.000
_cell.angle_alpha   90.00
_cell.angle_beta   90.00
_cell.angle_gamma   90.00
#
_symmetry.space_group_name_H-M   'P 1'
#
loop_
_entity.id
_entity.type
_entity.pdbx_description
1 polymer ?
#
loop_
_entity_poly.entity_id
_entity_poly.type
_entity_poly.pdbx_seq_one_letter_code
_entity_poly.pdbx_strand_id
1 'polypeptide(L)'
;MATHHRQNAAGRRKVQVSYVIRDEVEKYNRNGVNALQLDPALNRLFTAGRDSIIRIWSVYQHKFNYRQLLLFRVKALFSIPTVLANRSI
;
A
#
# COMPACT_ATOMS: atom_id res chain seq x y z
N MET A 1 67.64 -6.82 18.09
CA MET A 1 66.20 -6.74 18.45
C MET A 1 65.48 -6.09 17.28
N ALA A 2 64.80 -6.88 16.44
CA ALA A 2 64.12 -6.35 15.26
C ALA A 2 62.77 -5.74 15.66
N THR A 3 62.66 -4.42 15.54
CA THR A 3 61.42 -3.67 15.75
C THR A 3 60.47 -3.93 14.59
N HIS A 4 59.38 -4.65 14.85
CA HIS A 4 58.28 -4.83 13.89
C HIS A 4 57.54 -3.50 13.70
N HIS A 5 57.82 -2.83 12.58
CA HIS A 5 57.01 -1.71 12.11
C HIS A 5 55.64 -2.25 11.68
N ARG A 6 54.65 -2.18 12.57
CA ARG A 6 53.24 -2.45 12.25
C ARG A 6 52.77 -1.32 11.35
N GLN A 7 52.69 -1.57 10.05
CA GLN A 7 52.05 -0.64 9.12
C GLN A 7 50.59 -0.46 9.58
N ASN A 8 50.26 0.75 10.04
CA ASN A 8 48.89 1.17 10.22
C ASN A 8 48.21 1.07 8.86
N ALA A 9 47.31 0.10 8.70
CA ALA A 9 46.41 -0.02 7.56
C ALA A 9 45.41 1.14 7.60
N ALA A 10 45.89 2.36 7.34
CA ALA A 10 45.10 3.53 7.10
C ALA A 10 44.34 3.31 5.78
N GLY A 11 43.02 3.15 5.86
CA GLY A 11 42.16 3.34 4.69
C GLY A 11 41.05 2.30 4.46
N ARG A 12 41.10 1.10 5.04
CA ARG A 12 40.00 0.13 4.86
C ARG A 12 38.97 0.27 5.99
N ARG A 13 37.77 0.75 5.62
CA ARG A 13 36.60 0.73 6.51
C ARG A 13 36.32 -0.72 6.91
N LYS A 14 36.07 -0.95 8.20
CA LYS A 14 35.69 -2.27 8.71
C LYS A 14 34.39 -2.70 8.03
N VAL A 15 34.35 -3.94 7.56
CA VAL A 15 33.14 -4.55 7.01
C VAL A 15 32.19 -4.88 8.16
N GLN A 16 30.92 -4.54 8.01
CA GLN A 16 29.85 -4.88 8.95
C GLN A 16 28.84 -5.79 8.28
N VAL A 17 28.34 -6.77 9.02
CA VAL A 17 27.27 -7.66 8.57
C VAL A 17 25.97 -7.17 9.19
N SER A 18 24.92 -7.06 8.37
CA SER A 18 23.58 -6.62 8.78
C SER A 18 22.53 -7.55 8.19
N TYR A 19 21.44 -7.78 8.92
CA TYR A 19 20.27 -8.53 8.47
C TYR A 19 18.98 -7.84 8.93
N VAL A 20 17.86 -8.16 8.27
CA VAL A 20 16.53 -7.61 8.61
C VAL A 20 15.59 -8.78 8.86
N ILE A 21 14.94 -8.80 10.02
CA ILE A 21 13.87 -9.75 10.34
C ILE A 21 12.55 -9.15 9.85
N ARG A 22 11.86 -9.87 8.96
CA ARG A 22 10.61 -9.45 8.32
C ARG A 22 9.95 -10.62 7.63
N ASP A 23 8.66 -10.47 7.31
CA ASP A 23 7.97 -11.38 6.41
C ASP A 23 8.57 -11.29 5.00
N GLU A 24 8.37 -12.37 4.23
CA GLU A 24 8.81 -12.46 2.85
C GLU A 24 8.23 -11.33 1.99
N VAL A 25 6.97 -10.96 2.22
CA VAL A 25 6.26 -9.94 1.45
C VAL A 25 5.71 -8.84 2.35
N GLU A 26 6.24 -7.62 2.20
CA GLU A 26 5.73 -6.43 2.88
C GLU A 26 4.90 -5.56 1.94
N LYS A 27 3.63 -5.93 1.80
CA LYS A 27 2.71 -5.32 0.82
C LYS A 27 2.57 -3.80 0.97
N TYR A 28 2.59 -3.28 2.21
CA TYR A 28 2.38 -1.86 2.50
C TYR A 28 3.65 -1.20 3.04
N ASN A 29 3.75 0.13 2.89
CA ASN A 29 4.87 0.89 3.44
C ASN A 29 4.91 0.77 4.97
N ARG A 30 6.08 0.43 5.52
CA ARG A 30 6.30 0.31 6.96
C ARG A 30 6.80 1.59 7.63
N ASN A 31 7.06 2.62 6.84
CA ASN A 31 7.46 3.94 7.29
C ASN A 31 6.92 4.98 6.29
N GLY A 32 7.19 6.26 6.52
CA GLY A 32 6.83 7.35 5.61
C GLY A 32 7.40 7.17 4.19
N VAL A 33 6.81 7.90 3.25
CA VAL A 33 7.23 7.92 1.84
C VAL A 33 8.03 9.19 1.58
N ASN A 34 9.22 9.06 1.02
CA ASN A 34 10.11 10.19 0.75
C ASN A 34 9.87 10.82 -0.62
N ALA A 35 9.44 10.03 -1.61
CA ALA A 35 9.20 10.50 -2.97
C ALA A 35 8.08 9.70 -3.66
N LEU A 36 7.44 10.34 -4.64
CA LEU A 36 6.35 9.80 -5.44
C LEU A 36 6.64 10.06 -6.92
N GLN A 37 6.34 9.08 -7.78
CA GLN A 37 6.38 9.25 -9.22
C GLN A 37 5.13 8.61 -9.84
N LEU A 38 4.41 9.37 -10.65
CA LEU A 38 3.25 8.88 -11.39
C LEU A 38 3.67 8.64 -12.85
N ASP A 39 3.39 7.44 -13.34
CA ASP A 39 3.40 7.14 -14.77
C ASP A 39 1.95 7.23 -15.30
N PRO A 40 1.60 8.31 -16.04
CA PRO A 40 0.26 8.49 -16.58
C PRO A 40 -0.05 7.56 -17.76
N ALA A 41 0.97 7.04 -18.47
CA ALA A 41 0.73 6.13 -19.59
C ALA A 41 0.32 4.74 -19.07
N LEU A 42 0.93 4.29 -17.96
CA LEU A 42 0.64 2.99 -17.35
C LEU A 42 -0.40 3.05 -16.23
N ASN A 43 -0.83 4.25 -15.81
CA ASN A 43 -1.65 4.47 -14.62
C ASN A 43 -1.05 3.79 -13.38
N ARG A 44 0.26 4.01 -13.18
CA ARG A 44 1.02 3.43 -12.05
C ARG A 44 1.64 4.51 -11.20
N LEU A 45 1.50 4.36 -9.88
CA LEU A 45 2.19 5.19 -8.89
C LEU A 45 3.34 4.40 -8.28
N PHE A 46 4.53 4.99 -8.31
CA PHE A 46 5.70 4.50 -7.62
C PHE A 46 5.88 5.27 -6.32
N THR A 47 6.03 4.55 -5.21
CA THR A 47 6.30 5.14 -3.89
C THR A 47 7.67 4.73 -3.41
N ALA A 48 8.55 5.69 -3.12
CA ALA A 48 9.87 5.42 -2.53
C ALA A 48 9.78 5.51 -0.99
N GLY A 49 9.66 4.35 -0.32
CA GLY A 49 9.49 4.27 1.12
C GLY A 49 10.80 4.50 1.89
N ARG A 50 10.69 5.12 3.08
CA ARG A 50 11.79 5.23 4.05
C ARG A 50 12.18 3.87 4.66
N ASP A 51 11.37 2.84 4.41
CA ASP A 51 11.62 1.44 4.72
C ASP A 51 12.55 0.74 3.71
N SER A 52 13.24 1.50 2.83
CA SER A 52 14.18 1.03 1.80
C SER A 52 13.56 0.24 0.64
N ILE A 53 12.23 0.33 0.47
CA ILE A 53 11.48 -0.41 -0.56
C ILE A 53 10.76 0.57 -1.49
N ILE A 54 10.85 0.33 -2.80
CA ILE A 54 10.01 0.99 -3.80
C ILE A 54 8.82 0.09 -4.09
N ARG A 55 7.60 0.64 -4.06
CA ARG A 55 6.36 -0.09 -4.36
C ARG A 55 5.65 0.51 -5.56
N ILE A 56 4.91 -0.33 -6.27
CA ILE A 56 4.14 0.02 -7.45
C ILE A 56 2.66 -0.19 -7.15
N TRP A 57 1.85 0.83 -7.43
CA TRP A 57 0.42 0.81 -7.22
C TRP A 57 -0.29 1.07 -8.53
N SER A 58 -1.36 0.33 -8.78
CA SER A 58 -2.33 0.69 -9.83
C SER A 58 -3.18 1.85 -9.32
N VAL A 59 -3.25 2.94 -10.10
CA VAL A 59 -4.11 4.10 -9.78
C VAL A 59 -5.38 4.15 -10.61
N TYR A 60 -5.76 3.04 -11.24
CA TYR A 60 -7.07 2.92 -11.89
C TYR A 60 -8.15 3.23 -10.86
N GLN A 61 -8.78 4.39 -11.01
CA GLN A 61 -10.01 4.68 -10.29
C GLN A 61 -11.07 3.75 -10.88
N HIS A 62 -11.37 2.67 -10.16
CA HIS A 62 -12.72 2.13 -10.26
C HIS A 62 -13.63 3.31 -9.91
N LYS A 63 -14.22 3.95 -10.93
CA LYS A 63 -15.36 4.83 -10.74
C LYS A 63 -16.37 3.98 -9.99
N PHE A 64 -16.40 4.09 -8.66
CA PHE A 64 -17.50 3.59 -7.86
C PHE A 64 -18.70 4.35 -8.42
N ASN A 65 -19.45 3.64 -9.25
CA ASN A 65 -20.54 4.20 -9.99
C ASN A 65 -21.62 4.43 -8.93
N TYR A 66 -21.63 5.64 -8.33
CA TYR A 66 -22.61 6.02 -7.31
C TYR A 66 -24.06 5.85 -7.81
N ARG A 67 -24.26 5.66 -9.12
CA ARG A 67 -25.50 5.19 -9.75
C ARG A 67 -26.01 3.86 -9.20
N GLN A 68 -25.14 2.87 -8.92
CA GLN A 68 -25.59 1.62 -8.29
C GLN A 68 -26.01 1.85 -6.83
N LEU A 69 -25.28 2.70 -6.08
CA LEU A 69 -25.63 3.01 -4.68
C LEU A 69 -27.01 3.68 -4.59
N LEU A 70 -27.35 4.56 -5.54
CA LEU A 70 -28.66 5.22 -5.60
C LEU A 70 -29.78 4.24 -5.99
N LEU A 71 -29.51 3.31 -6.93
CA LEU A 71 -30.43 2.22 -7.28
C LEU A 71 -30.74 1.28 -6.10
N PHE A 72 -29.74 0.96 -5.27
CA PHE A 72 -29.95 0.14 -4.06
C PHE A 72 -30.76 0.86 -2.99
N ARG A 73 -30.61 2.18 -2.82
CA ARG A 73 -31.41 2.97 -1.87
C ARG A 73 -32.87 3.15 -2.32
N VAL A 74 -33.13 3.24 -3.62
CA VAL A 74 -34.51 3.35 -4.14
C VAL A 74 -35.28 2.03 -4.01
N LYS A 75 -34.65 0.88 -4.28
CA LYS A 75 -35.32 -0.43 -4.14
C LYS A 75 -35.74 -0.75 -2.70
N ALA A 76 -34.98 -0.30 -1.70
CA ALA A 76 -35.32 -0.51 -0.29
C ALA A 76 -36.54 0.30 0.18
N LEU A 77 -36.86 1.42 -0.48
CA LEU A 77 -38.00 2.28 -0.11
C LEU A 77 -39.34 1.82 -0.70
N PHE A 78 -39.34 1.02 -1.77
CA PHE A 78 -40.56 0.56 -2.45
C PHE A 78 -41.06 -0.81 -1.98
N SER A 79 -40.36 -1.50 -1.07
CA SER A 79 -40.85 -2.74 -0.47
C SER A 79 -41.69 -2.47 0.78
N ILE A 80 -42.83 -1.81 0.61
CA ILE A 80 -43.88 -1.76 1.64
C ILE A 80 -44.77 -2.99 1.40
N PRO A 81 -44.91 -3.94 2.35
CA PRO A 81 -45.92 -4.96 2.24
C PRO A 81 -47.29 -4.31 2.43
N THR A 82 -48.07 -4.25 1.36
CA THR A 82 -49.51 -3.95 1.41
C THR A 82 -50.20 -5.07 2.18
N VAL A 83 -50.28 -4.94 3.51
CA VAL A 83 -51.29 -5.66 4.29
C VAL A 83 -52.61 -4.93 4.06
N LEU A 84 -53.26 -5.28 2.95
CA LEU A 84 -54.66 -4.93 2.73
C LEU A 84 -55.49 -5.77 3.70
N ALA A 85 -56.08 -5.05 4.66
CA ALA A 85 -57.23 -5.47 5.40
C ALA A 85 -58.29 -6.07 4.46
N ASN A 86 -58.72 -7.29 4.73
CA ASN A 86 -60.02 -7.75 4.26
C ASN A 86 -60.78 -8.35 5.45
N ARG A 87 -61.53 -7.46 6.12
CA ARG A 87 -62.68 -7.82 6.94
C ARG A 87 -63.82 -8.18 5.97
N SER A 88 -64.21 -9.44 5.92
CA SER A 88 -65.60 -9.88 5.66
C SER A 88 -65.65 -11.40 5.58
N ILE A 89 -66.10 -12.04 6.67
CA ILE A 89 -67.31 -12.88 6.80
C ILE A 89 -67.51 -13.08 8.31
#